data_AF-A0A1Q4E6T7-F1
#
_entry.id   AF-A0A1Q4E6T7-F1
#
_cell.length_a   1.000
_cell.length_b   1.000
_cell.length_c   1.000
_cell.angle_alpha   90.00
_cell.angle_beta   90.00
_cell.angle_gamma   90.00
#
_symmetry.space_group_name_H-M   'P 1'
#
loop_
_entity.id
_entity.type
_entity.pdbx_description
1 polymer ?
#
loop_
_entity_poly.entity_id
_entity_poly.type
_entity_poly.pdbx_seq_one_letter_code
_entity_poly.pdbx_strand_id
1 'polypeptide(L)'
;MTTVDSAAEAETVPHGVAASGQEDERVCTIARVLGIVGDKWTLRILCEAALNGVSRFTDFQDLLGIATDILTQRLTKLVDEGLLTRQSYKEPGRRARPRYELTQAGREMRLVLAALQQWGDVHRPSGSGLTEVGRTLEQDKPVRVEFVDSDDAVVDGEHISYRYAI
;
A
#
# COMPACT_ATOMS: atom_id res chain seq x y z
N MET A 1 57.24 -25.62 -29.21
CA MET A 1 56.10 -26.54 -29.05
C MET A 1 55.06 -25.81 -28.22
N THR A 2 54.02 -25.29 -28.92
CA THR A 2 52.69 -24.85 -28.42
C THR A 2 52.67 -23.59 -27.50
N THR A 3 52.40 -22.36 -28.00
CA THR A 3 51.08 -21.63 -28.12
C THR A 3 50.24 -21.69 -26.83
N VAL A 4 49.64 -20.62 -26.24
CA VAL A 4 48.85 -19.46 -26.75
C VAL A 4 48.87 -18.37 -25.63
N ASP A 5 49.28 -17.13 -25.88
CA ASP A 5 48.47 -15.89 -26.08
C ASP A 5 47.26 -15.66 -25.13
N SER A 6 47.22 -14.54 -24.41
CA SER A 6 46.02 -14.00 -23.74
C SER A 6 46.16 -12.49 -23.49
N ALA A 7 45.38 -11.73 -24.28
CA ALA A 7 45.03 -10.31 -24.26
C ALA A 7 44.99 -9.64 -22.86
N ALA A 8 45.53 -8.43 -22.63
CA ALA A 8 45.20 -7.09 -23.19
C ALA A 8 43.82 -6.55 -22.73
N GLU A 9 43.88 -5.46 -21.94
CA GLU A 9 43.06 -4.22 -21.95
C GLU A 9 41.51 -4.32 -21.90
N ALA A 10 40.70 -3.43 -21.33
CA ALA A 10 40.80 -2.24 -20.48
C ALA A 10 39.36 -1.90 -20.02
N GLU A 11 39.20 -0.73 -19.36
CA GLU A 11 37.97 0.07 -19.23
C GLU A 11 37.28 0.13 -17.85
N THR A 12 37.70 1.17 -17.13
CA THR A 12 36.93 1.96 -16.18
C THR A 12 35.57 2.37 -16.74
N VAL A 13 34.50 1.94 -16.08
CA VAL A 13 33.12 2.35 -16.40
C VAL A 13 32.84 3.73 -15.80
N PRO A 14 32.32 4.72 -16.57
CA PRO A 14 32.11 6.07 -16.09
C PRO A 14 30.88 6.17 -15.18
N HIS A 15 31.04 6.86 -14.05
CA HIS A 15 29.93 7.40 -13.27
C HIS A 15 29.33 8.59 -14.03
N GLY A 16 28.16 8.40 -14.62
CA GLY A 16 27.42 9.47 -15.25
C GLY A 16 25.99 9.07 -15.59
N VAL A 17 25.05 9.36 -14.68
CA VAL A 17 23.65 9.61 -15.06
C VAL A 17 23.16 10.80 -14.23
N ALA A 18 23.29 11.98 -14.84
CA ALA A 18 22.42 13.11 -14.56
C ALA A 18 21.37 13.15 -15.68
N ALA A 19 20.09 13.28 -15.30
CA ALA A 19 18.87 13.40 -16.09
C ALA A 19 18.01 12.11 -16.24
N SER A 20 17.20 11.79 -15.23
CA SER A 20 16.03 10.88 -15.40
C SER A 20 14.84 11.20 -14.47
N GLY A 21 14.82 12.35 -13.82
CA GLY A 21 13.82 12.66 -12.78
C GLY A 21 12.36 12.79 -13.25
N GLN A 22 12.08 12.81 -14.56
CA GLN A 22 10.72 12.94 -15.12
C GLN A 22 10.28 11.77 -16.02
N GLU A 23 11.18 10.82 -16.33
CA GLU A 23 10.83 9.64 -17.15
C GLU A 23 10.46 8.43 -16.28
N ASP A 24 11.04 8.33 -15.07
CA ASP A 24 10.86 7.19 -14.15
C ASP A 24 9.42 7.09 -13.57
N GLU A 25 8.73 8.23 -13.40
CA GLU A 25 7.35 8.27 -12.91
C GLU A 25 6.33 7.60 -13.84
N ARG A 26 6.64 7.50 -15.15
CA ARG A 26 5.72 6.88 -16.13
C ARG A 26 5.79 5.36 -16.14
N VAL A 27 6.91 4.78 -15.69
CA VAL A 27 7.17 3.33 -15.72
C VAL A 27 6.89 2.70 -14.35
N CYS A 28 7.14 3.41 -13.25
CA CYS A 28 6.96 2.87 -11.91
C CYS A 28 5.50 2.98 -11.43
N THR A 29 4.73 1.89 -11.55
CA THR A 29 3.36 1.80 -11.00
C THR A 29 3.32 2.05 -9.49
N ILE A 30 4.38 1.67 -8.75
CA ILE A 30 4.47 1.95 -7.31
C ILE A 30 4.47 3.46 -7.05
N ALA A 31 5.25 4.24 -7.81
CA ALA A 31 5.27 5.69 -7.68
C ALA A 31 3.89 6.32 -7.96
N ARG A 32 3.18 5.81 -8.97
CA ARG A 32 1.81 6.23 -9.28
C ARG A 32 0.84 5.96 -8.14
N VAL A 33 0.92 4.77 -7.53
CA VAL A 33 0.09 4.41 -6.36
C VAL A 33 0.46 5.30 -5.16
N LEU A 34 1.74 5.60 -4.94
CA LEU A 34 2.18 6.53 -3.90
C LEU A 34 1.66 7.95 -4.12
N GLY A 35 1.45 8.39 -5.36
CA GLY A 35 0.74 9.64 -5.65
C GLY A 35 -0.69 9.67 -5.10
N ILE A 36 -1.32 8.49 -4.95
CA ILE A 36 -2.68 8.34 -4.41
C ILE A 36 -2.63 8.20 -2.88
N VAL A 37 -1.91 7.20 -2.38
CA VAL A 37 -1.96 6.79 -0.96
C VAL A 37 -0.77 7.26 -0.12
N GLY A 38 0.26 7.86 -0.71
CA GLY A 38 1.52 8.16 -0.03
C GLY A 38 1.44 9.25 1.04
N ASP A 39 0.32 9.97 1.16
CA ASP A 39 0.12 10.89 2.26
C ASP A 39 -0.39 10.19 3.52
N LYS A 40 0.12 10.63 4.68
CA LYS A 40 -0.17 10.05 6.00
C LYS A 40 -1.66 9.84 6.27
N TRP A 41 -2.50 10.80 5.88
CA TRP A 41 -3.92 10.77 6.23
C TRP A 41 -4.71 9.81 5.34
N THR A 42 -4.37 9.72 4.06
CA THR A 42 -5.00 8.74 3.16
C THR A 42 -4.79 7.31 3.65
N LEU A 43 -3.55 6.94 4.00
CA LEU A 43 -3.29 5.61 4.55
C LEU A 43 -4.01 5.36 5.88
N ARG A 44 -4.03 6.34 6.79
CA ARG A 44 -4.79 6.24 8.05
C ARG A 44 -6.28 6.02 7.81
N ILE A 45 -6.90 6.76 6.88
CA ILE A 45 -8.32 6.59 6.53
C ILE A 45 -8.56 5.19 5.97
N LEU A 46 -7.71 4.73 5.05
CA LEU A 46 -7.81 3.38 4.49
C LEU A 46 -7.61 2.28 5.55
N CYS A 47 -6.70 2.46 6.51
CA CYS A 47 -6.55 1.55 7.65
C CYS A 47 -7.87 1.40 8.43
N GLU A 48 -8.44 2.52 8.88
CA GLU A 48 -9.67 2.49 9.68
C GLU A 48 -10.86 1.93 8.88
N ALA A 49 -10.97 2.28 7.59
CA ALA A 49 -12.03 1.76 6.73
C ALA A 49 -11.89 0.26 6.48
N ALA A 50 -10.68 -0.21 6.17
CA ALA A 50 -10.43 -1.57 5.70
C ALA A 50 -10.33 -2.59 6.84
N LEU A 51 -9.76 -2.19 7.98
CA LEU A 51 -9.50 -3.05 9.13
C LEU A 51 -10.61 -2.95 10.17
N ASN A 52 -11.13 -1.75 10.41
CA ASN A 52 -12.13 -1.49 11.47
C ASN A 52 -13.54 -1.24 10.93
N GLY A 53 -13.74 -1.25 9.60
CA GLY A 53 -15.06 -1.07 8.98
C GLY A 53 -15.63 0.34 9.14
N VAL A 54 -14.79 1.34 9.43
CA VAL A 54 -15.21 2.72 9.60
C VAL A 54 -15.72 3.28 8.27
N SER A 55 -16.92 3.88 8.29
CA SER A 55 -17.57 4.38 7.06
C SER A 55 -18.22 5.75 7.21
N ARG A 56 -18.35 6.28 8.43
CA ARG A 56 -18.99 7.58 8.65
C ARG A 56 -17.94 8.67 8.81
N PHE A 57 -18.25 9.85 8.29
CA PHE A 57 -17.38 11.03 8.40
C PHE A 57 -17.00 11.35 9.86
N THR A 58 -17.99 11.35 10.75
CA THR A 58 -17.78 11.65 12.18
C THR A 58 -16.85 10.65 12.84
N ASP A 59 -17.02 9.36 12.51
CA ASP A 59 -16.23 8.30 13.12
C ASP A 59 -14.75 8.41 12.67
N PHE A 60 -14.50 8.75 11.40
CA PHE A 60 -13.14 9.09 10.94
C PHE A 60 -12.59 10.31 11.67
N GLN A 61 -13.38 11.37 11.84
CA GLN A 61 -12.94 12.58 12.51
C GLN A 61 -12.54 12.31 13.97
N ASP A 62 -13.37 11.57 14.69
CA ASP A 62 -13.18 11.24 16.10
C ASP A 62 -11.97 10.31 16.30
N LEU A 63 -11.78 9.31 15.43
CA LEU A 63 -10.66 8.36 15.51
C LEU A 63 -9.32 8.95 15.06
N LEU A 64 -9.34 9.81 14.05
CA LEU A 64 -8.11 10.32 13.44
C LEU A 64 -7.65 11.65 14.04
N GLY A 65 -8.54 12.42 14.69
CA GLY A 65 -8.24 13.76 15.19
C GLY A 65 -7.84 14.75 14.09
N ILE A 66 -8.22 14.44 12.84
CA ILE A 66 -7.86 15.20 11.65
C ILE A 66 -8.79 16.41 11.47
N ALA A 67 -8.24 17.51 10.95
CA ALA A 67 -9.03 18.68 10.60
C ALA A 67 -10.10 18.34 9.52
N THR A 68 -11.30 18.89 9.68
CA THR A 68 -12.49 18.59 8.84
C THR A 68 -12.24 18.83 7.35
N ASP A 69 -11.54 19.91 7.01
CA ASP A 69 -11.20 20.29 5.65
C ASP A 69 -10.24 19.29 5.01
N ILE A 70 -9.19 18.87 5.73
CA ILE A 70 -8.25 17.85 5.26
C ILE A 70 -8.97 16.51 5.10
N LEU A 71 -9.79 16.09 6.07
CA LEU A 71 -10.56 14.85 5.97
C LEU A 71 -11.48 14.85 4.74
N THR A 72 -12.19 15.96 4.51
CA THR A 72 -13.05 16.13 3.35
C THR A 72 -12.26 15.99 2.05
N GLN A 73 -11.10 16.65 1.95
CA GLN A 73 -10.23 16.57 0.78
C GLN A 73 -9.75 15.13 0.52
N ARG A 74 -9.33 14.41 1.57
CA ARG A 74 -8.82 13.03 1.45
C ARG A 74 -9.92 12.03 1.09
N LEU A 75 -11.08 12.12 1.72
CA LEU A 75 -12.23 11.27 1.38
C LEU A 75 -12.71 11.52 -0.05
N THR A 76 -12.72 12.78 -0.50
CA THR A 76 -13.05 13.12 -1.89
C THR A 76 -12.05 12.50 -2.85
N LYS A 77 -10.74 12.67 -2.61
CA LYS A 77 -9.68 12.04 -3.41
C LYS A 77 -9.85 10.52 -3.49
N LEU A 78 -10.09 9.84 -2.36
CA LEU A 78 -10.29 8.40 -2.34
C LEU A 78 -11.53 7.93 -3.11
N VAL A 79 -12.57 8.76 -3.18
CA VAL A 79 -13.75 8.50 -4.02
C VAL A 79 -13.43 8.69 -5.49
N ASP A 80 -12.73 9.77 -5.84
CA ASP A 80 -12.34 10.08 -7.22
C ASP A 80 -11.39 9.01 -7.80
N GLU A 81 -10.50 8.46 -6.97
CA GLU A 81 -9.58 7.37 -7.31
C GLU A 81 -10.24 5.98 -7.26
N GLY A 82 -11.54 5.91 -6.95
CA GLY A 82 -12.32 4.67 -6.98
C GLY A 82 -12.00 3.69 -5.86
N LEU A 83 -11.35 4.12 -4.77
CA LEU A 83 -11.08 3.30 -3.57
C LEU A 83 -12.27 3.31 -2.60
N LEU A 84 -13.03 4.41 -2.59
CA LEU A 84 -14.27 4.55 -1.81
C LEU A 84 -15.43 4.91 -2.73
N THR A 85 -16.65 4.59 -2.29
CA THR A 85 -17.88 5.14 -2.87
C THR A 85 -18.62 5.95 -1.81
N ARG A 86 -19.20 7.09 -2.22
CA ARG A 86 -19.97 7.94 -1.32
C ARG A 86 -21.45 7.63 -1.45
N GLN A 87 -22.04 7.07 -0.41
CA GLN A 87 -23.48 6.85 -0.31
C GLN A 87 -24.14 7.95 0.52
N SER A 88 -25.25 8.50 0.01
CA SER A 88 -26.10 9.40 0.79
C SER A 88 -27.11 8.56 1.56
N TYR A 89 -26.82 8.24 2.81
CA TYR A 89 -27.77 7.51 3.66
C TYR A 89 -28.76 8.50 4.28
N LYS A 90 -30.06 8.32 4.03
CA LYS A 90 -31.15 9.11 4.61
C LYS A 90 -32.14 8.19 5.31
N GLU A 91 -32.06 8.12 6.63
CA GLU A 91 -33.14 7.59 7.45
C GLU A 91 -34.38 8.50 7.37
N PRO A 92 -35.61 7.95 7.29
CA PRO A 92 -36.83 8.75 7.37
C PRO A 92 -36.82 9.62 8.64
N GLY A 93 -36.97 10.93 8.49
CA GLY A 93 -36.97 11.89 9.61
C GLY A 93 -35.59 12.34 10.10
N ARG A 94 -34.47 11.91 9.49
CA ARG A 94 -33.11 12.36 9.81
C ARG A 94 -32.46 13.12 8.64
N ARG A 95 -31.51 14.00 8.97
CA ARG A 95 -30.64 14.65 7.96
C ARG A 95 -29.78 13.59 7.29
N ALA A 96 -29.70 13.60 5.97
CA ALA A 96 -28.84 12.68 5.22
C ALA A 96 -27.38 12.82 5.68
N ARG A 97 -26.73 11.70 5.97
CA ARG A 97 -25.32 11.67 6.37
C ARG A 97 -24.53 10.86 5.34
N PRO A 98 -23.39 11.39 4.84
CA PRO A 98 -22.56 10.65 3.90
C PRO A 98 -21.94 9.44 4.60
N ARG A 99 -21.97 8.30 3.91
CA ARG A 99 -21.17 7.12 4.21
C ARG A 99 -20.15 6.92 3.09
N TYR A 100 -18.99 6.42 3.46
CA TYR A 100 -17.89 6.10 2.56
C TYR A 100 -17.64 4.60 2.68
N GLU A 101 -17.94 3.85 1.63
CA GLU A 101 -17.81 2.40 1.61
C GLU A 101 -16.66 1.99 0.69
N LEU A 102 -15.90 0.97 1.08
CA LEU A 102 -14.81 0.46 0.24
C LEU A 102 -15.37 -0.15 -1.04
N THR A 103 -14.77 0.23 -2.16
CA THR A 103 -14.94 -0.47 -3.43
C THR A 103 -14.19 -1.80 -3.39
N GLN A 104 -14.25 -2.56 -4.49
CA GLN A 104 -13.41 -3.76 -4.62
C GLN A 104 -11.92 -3.42 -4.55
N ALA A 105 -11.48 -2.41 -5.30
CA ALA A 105 -10.10 -1.91 -5.26
C ALA A 105 -9.71 -1.42 -3.84
N GLY A 106 -10.62 -0.72 -3.16
CA GLY A 106 -10.39 -0.32 -1.76
C GLY A 106 -10.22 -1.50 -0.80
N ARG A 107 -10.96 -2.59 -0.99
CA ARG A 107 -10.81 -3.80 -0.16
C ARG A 107 -9.49 -4.52 -0.40
N GLU A 108 -8.98 -4.53 -1.63
CA GLU A 108 -7.71 -5.15 -1.99
C GLU A 108 -6.50 -4.47 -1.32
N MET A 109 -6.63 -3.19 -0.94
CA MET A 109 -5.62 -2.48 -0.15
C MET A 109 -5.32 -3.13 1.20
N ARG A 110 -6.19 -4.01 1.72
CA ARG A 110 -5.91 -4.78 2.94
C ARG A 110 -4.58 -5.53 2.86
N LEU A 111 -4.23 -6.08 1.69
CA LEU A 111 -2.97 -6.81 1.51
C LEU A 111 -1.76 -5.87 1.62
N VAL A 112 -1.86 -4.67 1.05
CA VAL A 112 -0.80 -3.65 1.12
C VAL A 112 -0.63 -3.15 2.57
N LEU A 113 -1.74 -2.87 3.24
CA LEU A 113 -1.74 -2.44 4.64
C LEU A 113 -1.16 -3.51 5.57
N ALA A 114 -1.52 -4.77 5.34
CA ALA A 114 -0.98 -5.94 6.03
C ALA A 114 0.54 -6.06 5.86
N ALA A 115 1.05 -5.88 4.64
CA ALA A 115 2.49 -5.92 4.37
C ALA A 115 3.24 -4.78 5.07
N LEU A 116 2.68 -3.56 5.04
CA LEU A 116 3.23 -2.40 5.75
C LEU A 116 3.27 -2.61 7.26
N GLN A 117 2.20 -3.17 7.84
CA GLN A 117 2.12 -3.49 9.26
C GLN A 117 3.17 -4.54 9.63
N GLN A 118 3.23 -5.67 8.91
CA GLN A 118 4.19 -6.74 9.16
C GLN A 118 5.64 -6.24 9.15
N TRP A 119 6.00 -5.40 8.16
CA TRP A 119 7.31 -4.76 8.12
C TRP A 119 7.51 -3.79 9.30
N GLY A 120 6.50 -2.98 9.62
CA GLY A 120 6.52 -2.03 10.73
C GLY A 120 6.69 -2.70 12.09
N ASP A 121 6.06 -3.83 12.33
CA ASP A 121 6.16 -4.55 13.60
C ASP A 121 7.59 -5.04 13.87
N VAL A 122 8.32 -5.43 12.82
CA VAL A 122 9.72 -5.87 12.92
C VAL A 122 10.67 -4.69 13.09
N HIS A 123 10.51 -3.63 12.30
CA HIS A 123 11.51 -2.56 12.19
C HIS A 123 11.17 -1.29 12.98
N ARG A 124 9.92 -1.14 13.41
CA ARG A 124 9.38 0.00 14.16
C ARG A 124 8.43 -0.46 15.28
N PRO A 125 8.87 -1.36 16.17
CA PRO A 125 8.00 -1.88 17.22
C PRO A 125 7.52 -0.75 18.13
N SER A 126 6.22 -0.73 18.42
CA SER A 126 5.57 0.25 19.31
C SER A 126 5.81 -0.03 20.80
N GLY A 127 6.52 -1.12 21.15
CA GLY A 127 6.70 -1.59 22.52
C GLY A 127 5.51 -2.39 23.08
N SER A 128 4.40 -2.48 22.35
CA SER A 128 3.21 -3.27 22.72
C SER A 128 3.22 -4.71 22.18
N GLY A 129 4.35 -5.17 21.63
CA GLY A 129 4.47 -6.46 20.93
C GLY A 129 4.19 -6.35 19.42
N LEU A 130 4.42 -7.44 18.68
CA LEU A 130 4.08 -7.53 17.25
C LEU A 130 2.56 -7.44 17.11
N THR A 131 2.08 -6.47 16.33
CA THR A 131 0.65 -6.36 16.03
C THR A 131 0.34 -7.41 14.97
N GLU A 132 -0.28 -8.53 15.34
CA GLU A 132 -0.66 -9.53 14.34
C GLU A 132 -1.44 -8.87 13.17
N VAL A 133 -1.04 -9.15 11.93
CA VAL A 133 -1.67 -8.61 10.72
C VAL A 133 -3.18 -8.89 10.68
N GLY A 134 -3.56 -10.04 11.21
CA GLY A 134 -4.95 -10.45 11.38
C GLY A 134 -5.04 -11.92 11.78
N ARG A 135 -6.26 -12.43 11.85
CA ARG A 135 -6.54 -13.84 12.13
C ARG A 135 -7.57 -14.42 11.17
N THR A 136 -7.49 -15.72 10.90
CA THR A 136 -8.50 -16.45 10.13
C THR A 136 -9.82 -16.50 10.89
N LEU A 137 -10.94 -16.24 10.22
CA LEU A 137 -12.25 -16.22 10.89
C LEU A 137 -12.67 -17.58 11.47
N GLU A 138 -12.31 -18.68 10.81
CA GLU A 138 -12.76 -20.02 11.22
C GLU A 138 -11.93 -20.62 12.36
N GLN A 139 -10.62 -20.40 12.33
CA GLN A 139 -9.67 -21.12 13.20
C GLN A 139 -8.91 -20.20 14.15
N ASP A 140 -9.17 -18.89 14.11
CA ASP A 140 -8.48 -17.86 14.90
C ASP A 140 -6.95 -17.94 14.83
N LYS A 141 -6.40 -18.36 13.68
CA LYS A 141 -4.96 -18.47 13.47
C LYS A 141 -4.38 -17.17 12.93
N PRO A 142 -3.19 -16.74 13.40
CA PRO A 142 -2.54 -15.55 12.87
C PRO A 142 -2.22 -15.73 11.39
N VAL A 143 -2.38 -14.65 10.62
CA VAL A 143 -2.01 -14.60 9.20
C VAL A 143 -0.80 -13.69 9.00
N ARG A 144 -0.08 -13.92 7.90
CA ARG A 144 1.05 -13.11 7.45
C ARG A 144 1.01 -12.95 5.94
N VAL A 145 1.66 -11.91 5.43
CA VAL A 145 1.83 -11.69 4.00
C VAL A 145 3.08 -12.41 3.53
N GLU A 146 2.94 -13.15 2.44
CA GLU A 146 3.99 -13.94 1.78
C GLU A 146 3.87 -13.79 0.27
N PHE A 147 4.97 -14.00 -0.45
CA PHE A 147 4.90 -14.21 -1.89
C PHE A 147 4.53 -15.67 -2.16
N VAL A 148 3.65 -15.87 -3.12
CA VAL A 148 3.15 -17.19 -3.53
C VAL A 148 3.31 -17.30 -5.04
N ASP A 149 3.87 -18.40 -5.53
CA ASP A 149 4.01 -18.66 -6.95
C ASP A 149 2.73 -19.22 -7.58
N SER A 150 2.79 -19.60 -8.86
CA SER A 150 1.65 -20.15 -9.59
C SER A 150 1.22 -21.55 -9.13
N ASP A 151 2.04 -22.23 -8.35
CA ASP A 151 1.80 -23.57 -7.81
C ASP A 151 1.35 -23.52 -6.34
N ASP A 152 0.95 -22.34 -5.87
CA ASP A 152 0.57 -22.04 -4.48
C ASP A 152 1.70 -22.26 -3.46
N ALA A 153 2.96 -22.31 -3.89
CA ALA A 153 4.11 -22.43 -3.01
C ALA A 153 4.59 -21.06 -2.51
N VAL A 154 4.91 -20.99 -1.22
CA VAL A 154 5.49 -19.77 -0.62
C VAL A 154 6.94 -19.62 -1.09
N VAL A 155 7.27 -18.43 -1.60
CA VAL A 155 8.60 -18.09 -2.14
C VAL A 155 9.26 -17.00 -1.29
N ASP A 156 10.51 -17.22 -0.92
CA ASP A 156 11.31 -16.20 -0.25
C ASP A 156 11.57 -15.01 -1.19
N GLY A 157 11.44 -13.79 -0.68
CA GLY A 157 11.68 -12.56 -1.46
C GLY A 157 13.08 -12.45 -2.07
N GLU A 158 14.10 -13.08 -1.47
CA GLU A 158 15.46 -13.14 -2.01
C GLU A 158 15.56 -13.98 -3.29
N HIS A 159 14.60 -14.89 -3.52
CA HIS A 159 14.52 -15.75 -4.69
C HIS A 159 13.60 -15.19 -5.79
N ILE A 160 13.17 -13.93 -5.67
CA ILE A 160 12.29 -13.27 -6.65
C ILE A 160 13.09 -12.29 -7.51
N SER A 161 13.10 -12.50 -8.83
CA SER A 161 13.62 -11.51 -9.77
C SER A 161 12.53 -10.53 -10.19
N TYR A 162 12.72 -9.24 -9.88
CA TYR A 162 11.83 -8.18 -10.33
C TYR A 162 12.19 -7.76 -11.75
N ARG A 163 11.23 -7.82 -12.67
CA ARG A 163 11.37 -7.27 -14.01
C ARG A 163 10.50 -6.02 -14.10
N TYR A 164 11.11 -4.85 -14.01
CA TYR A 164 10.45 -3.62 -14.43
C TYR A 164 10.43 -3.62 -15.95
N ALA A 165 9.25 -3.49 -16.56
CA ALA A 165 9.15 -3.33 -18.00
C ALA A 165 9.84 -2.01 -18.38
N ILE A 166 10.99 -2.10 -19.05
CA ILE A 166 11.69 -0.96 -19.66
C ILE A 166 11.11 -0.75 -21.05
#